data_AF-A0A6P2D1P0-F1
#
_entry.id   AF-A0A6P2D1P0-F1
#
_cell.length_a   1.000
_cell.length_b   1.000
_cell.length_c   1.000
_cell.angle_alpha   90.00
_cell.angle_beta   90.00
_cell.angle_gamma   90.00
#
_symmetry.space_group_name_H-M   'P 1'
#
loop_
_entity.id
_entity.type
_entity.pdbx_description
1 polymer ?
#
loop_
_entity_poly.entity_id
_entity_poly.type
_entity_poly.pdbx_seq_one_letter_code
_entity_poly.pdbx_strand_id
1 'polypeptide(L)'
;MRSILLVPAIVCIAAMGCDSSLPPQTDSTKGREVMKRVLDTWKQGGTVEELKSGSPSVTARDPDWSSGSKLTSYEIADEDSRAGVDLVLTVKLSLTRADGRTQEKKVNYTVGIGSSTVVVRNE
;
A
#
# COMPACT_ATOMS: atom_id res chain seq x y z
N MET A 1 6.87 71.22 19.85
CA MET A 1 7.86 70.31 20.47
C MET A 1 7.16 68.98 20.73
N ARG A 2 7.69 67.87 20.14
CA ARG A 2 7.68 66.46 20.61
C ARG A 2 6.29 65.80 20.84
N SER A 3 5.92 64.62 20.36
CA SER A 3 6.50 63.58 19.48
C SER A 3 5.32 62.66 19.07
N ILE A 4 5.40 62.08 17.87
CA ILE A 4 4.55 61.00 17.34
C ILE A 4 4.68 59.73 18.20
N LEU A 5 3.59 58.93 18.32
CA LEU A 5 3.69 57.46 18.28
C LEU A 5 2.33 56.80 17.97
N LEU A 6 2.24 56.26 16.75
CA LEU A 6 1.34 55.19 16.31
C LEU A 6 1.54 53.93 17.16
N VAL A 7 0.48 53.22 17.54
CA VAL A 7 0.57 51.76 17.80
C VAL A 7 -0.70 51.06 17.27
N PRO A 8 -0.57 50.16 16.27
CA PRO A 8 -1.67 49.37 15.75
C PRO A 8 -1.94 48.17 16.67
N ALA A 9 -3.21 47.87 16.94
CA ALA A 9 -3.61 46.68 17.66
C ALA A 9 -3.38 45.43 16.79
N ILE A 10 -2.31 44.70 17.11
CA ILE A 10 -1.89 43.46 16.46
C ILE A 10 -2.94 42.36 16.67
N VAL A 11 -3.42 41.84 15.55
CA VAL A 11 -4.28 40.65 15.45
C VAL A 11 -3.43 39.42 15.76
N CYS A 12 -3.64 38.79 16.92
CA CYS A 12 -3.07 37.48 17.23
C CYS A 12 -3.88 36.38 16.53
N ILE A 13 -3.53 36.05 15.28
CA ILE A 13 -3.95 34.80 14.66
C ILE A 13 -3.14 33.69 15.33
N ALA A 14 -3.75 33.02 16.31
CA ALA A 14 -3.20 31.79 16.87
C ALA A 14 -3.13 30.75 15.75
N ALA A 15 -1.92 30.39 15.37
CA ALA A 15 -1.65 29.29 14.46
C ALA A 15 -2.20 28.00 15.08
N MET A 16 -3.36 27.53 14.58
CA MET A 16 -3.78 26.14 14.76
C MET A 16 -2.79 25.30 13.98
N GLY A 17 -1.78 24.77 14.68
CA GLY A 17 -0.72 23.96 14.13
C GLY A 17 -1.31 22.70 13.49
N CYS A 18 -1.21 22.62 12.17
CA CYS A 18 -1.32 21.37 11.44
C CYS A 18 -0.18 20.48 11.94
N ASP A 19 -0.49 19.37 12.62
CA ASP A 19 0.50 18.33 12.90
C ASP A 19 0.98 17.80 11.55
N SER A 20 2.20 18.20 11.15
CA SER A 20 2.78 17.93 9.84
C SER A 20 3.71 16.70 9.87
N SER A 21 3.47 15.76 10.77
CA SER A 21 4.25 14.52 10.80
C SER A 21 3.92 13.65 9.58
N LEU A 22 4.95 13.32 8.80
CA LEU A 22 4.83 12.37 7.71
C LEU A 22 4.47 10.99 8.27
N PRO A 23 3.65 10.20 7.55
CA PRO A 23 3.39 8.82 7.95
C PRO A 23 4.72 8.04 8.02
N PRO A 24 4.83 7.08 8.97
CA PRO A 24 6.03 6.26 9.07
C PRO A 24 6.23 5.44 7.79
N GLN A 25 7.49 5.17 7.45
CA GLN A 25 7.81 4.28 6.35
C GLN A 25 7.35 2.85 6.64
N THR A 26 6.88 2.17 5.61
CA THR A 26 6.53 0.75 5.69
C THR A 26 7.79 -0.08 5.94
N ASP A 27 7.83 -0.78 7.07
CA ASP A 27 8.90 -1.73 7.39
C ASP A 27 8.99 -2.85 6.33
N SER A 28 10.19 -3.14 5.83
CA SER A 28 10.39 -4.12 4.75
C SER A 28 9.93 -5.52 5.12
N THR A 29 10.24 -5.98 6.34
CA THR A 29 9.87 -7.32 6.80
C THR A 29 8.37 -7.45 6.92
N LYS A 30 7.71 -6.51 7.61
CA LYS A 30 6.24 -6.48 7.75
C LYS A 30 5.54 -6.34 6.40
N GLY A 31 6.05 -5.50 5.51
CA GLY A 31 5.51 -5.34 4.15
C GLY A 31 5.57 -6.64 3.34
N ARG A 32 6.68 -7.38 3.44
CA ARG A 32 6.84 -8.70 2.82
C ARG A 32 5.89 -9.74 3.42
N GLU A 33 5.70 -9.74 4.74
CA GLU A 33 4.73 -10.63 5.41
C GLU A 33 3.30 -10.35 4.96
N VAL A 34 2.90 -9.07 4.87
CA VAL A 34 1.60 -8.66 4.35
C VAL A 34 1.43 -9.13 2.90
N MET A 35 2.42 -8.87 2.04
CA MET A 35 2.39 -9.29 0.64
C MET A 35 2.24 -10.81 0.53
N LYS A 36 3.00 -11.56 1.32
CA LYS A 36 2.93 -13.02 1.38
C LYS A 36 1.53 -13.49 1.77
N ARG A 37 0.92 -12.91 2.81
CA ARG A 37 -0.46 -13.22 3.21
C ARG A 37 -1.45 -13.00 2.08
N VAL A 38 -1.34 -11.87 1.36
CA VAL A 38 -2.21 -11.56 0.22
C VAL A 38 -2.07 -12.61 -0.88
N LEU A 39 -0.84 -12.95 -1.28
CA LEU A 39 -0.58 -13.95 -2.32
C LEU A 39 -0.98 -15.37 -1.88
N ASP A 40 -0.78 -15.73 -0.61
CA ASP A 40 -1.21 -17.02 -0.06
C ASP A 40 -2.75 -17.13 -0.07
N THR A 41 -3.47 -16.08 0.34
CA THR A 41 -4.94 -16.06 0.24
C THR A 41 -5.41 -16.21 -1.20
N TRP A 42 -4.81 -15.48 -2.15
CA TRP A 42 -5.15 -15.64 -3.57
C TRP A 42 -4.87 -17.05 -4.09
N LYS A 43 -3.70 -17.61 -3.77
CA LYS A 43 -3.29 -18.96 -4.18
C LYS A 43 -4.21 -20.05 -3.62
N GLN A 44 -4.74 -19.85 -2.41
CA GLN A 44 -5.69 -20.77 -1.78
C GLN A 44 -7.12 -20.63 -2.32
N GLY A 45 -7.35 -19.72 -3.27
CA GLY A 45 -8.66 -19.47 -3.86
C GLY A 45 -9.55 -18.54 -3.03
N GLY A 46 -8.97 -17.83 -2.05
CA GLY A 46 -9.65 -16.82 -1.27
C GLY A 46 -9.96 -15.55 -2.06
N THR A 47 -10.63 -14.61 -1.41
CA THR A 47 -11.14 -13.36 -2.00
C THR A 47 -10.48 -12.13 -1.39
N VAL A 48 -10.55 -11.00 -2.09
CA VAL A 48 -10.09 -9.71 -1.55
C VAL A 48 -10.99 -9.23 -0.39
N GLU A 49 -12.26 -9.61 -0.40
CA GLU A 49 -13.21 -9.36 0.69
C GLU A 49 -12.80 -10.07 1.97
N GLU A 50 -12.33 -11.32 1.89
CA GLU A 50 -11.81 -12.06 3.06
C GLU A 50 -10.63 -11.34 3.72
N LEU A 51 -9.71 -10.80 2.91
CA LEU A 51 -8.58 -9.99 3.41
C LEU A 51 -9.06 -8.71 4.10
N LYS A 52 -10.07 -8.05 3.53
CA LYS A 52 -10.64 -6.81 4.05
C LYS A 52 -11.44 -7.02 5.34
N SER A 53 -12.16 -8.14 5.46
CA SER A 53 -12.92 -8.47 6.68
C SER A 53 -12.07 -9.13 7.76
N GLY A 54 -10.86 -9.60 7.41
CA GLY A 54 -9.95 -10.24 8.35
C GLY A 54 -9.30 -9.27 9.33
N SER A 55 -8.54 -9.83 10.29
CA SER A 55 -7.72 -9.06 11.23
C SER A 55 -6.26 -9.52 11.17
N PRO A 56 -5.29 -8.62 10.89
CA PRO A 56 -5.50 -7.24 10.44
C PRO A 56 -6.19 -7.19 9.06
N SER A 57 -6.98 -6.14 8.83
CA SER A 57 -7.67 -5.88 7.55
C SER A 57 -6.65 -5.44 6.50
N VAL A 58 -6.73 -6.01 5.31
CA VAL A 58 -5.89 -5.64 4.15
C VAL A 58 -6.79 -5.34 2.95
N THR A 59 -6.61 -4.16 2.36
CA THR A 59 -7.21 -3.85 1.06
C THR A 59 -6.25 -4.26 -0.05
N ALA A 60 -6.60 -5.31 -0.80
CA ALA A 60 -5.81 -5.79 -1.92
C ALA A 60 -6.47 -5.44 -3.26
N ARG A 61 -5.66 -5.03 -4.25
CA ARG A 61 -6.13 -4.83 -5.63
C ARG A 61 -5.13 -5.45 -6.62
N ASP A 62 -5.61 -6.42 -7.38
CA ASP A 62 -4.92 -6.97 -8.53
C ASP A 62 -5.92 -7.20 -9.69
N PRO A 63 -5.65 -6.69 -10.91
CA PRO A 63 -6.54 -6.88 -12.05
C PRO A 63 -6.73 -8.35 -12.47
N ASP A 64 -5.69 -9.18 -12.44
CA ASP A 64 -5.79 -10.60 -12.81
C ASP A 64 -6.58 -11.38 -11.75
N TRP A 65 -6.46 -11.04 -10.47
CA TRP A 65 -7.29 -11.62 -9.40
C TRP A 65 -8.76 -11.21 -9.57
N SER A 66 -9.00 -9.92 -9.79
CA SER A 66 -10.35 -9.36 -9.98
C SER A 66 -11.04 -9.93 -11.24
N SER A 67 -10.27 -10.32 -12.26
CA SER A 67 -10.77 -10.97 -13.46
C SER A 67 -10.98 -12.49 -13.31
N GLY A 68 -10.80 -13.04 -12.10
CA GLY A 68 -11.02 -14.46 -11.80
C GLY A 68 -9.85 -15.38 -12.14
N SER A 69 -8.64 -14.87 -12.38
CA SER A 69 -7.46 -15.73 -12.54
C SER A 69 -7.10 -16.38 -11.21
N LYS A 70 -6.67 -17.64 -11.25
CA LYS A 70 -6.18 -18.38 -10.09
C LYS A 70 -4.65 -18.28 -10.02
N LEU A 71 -4.12 -17.95 -8.86
CA LEU A 71 -2.68 -17.99 -8.60
C LEU A 71 -2.25 -19.42 -8.26
N THR A 72 -1.32 -19.99 -9.03
CA THR A 72 -0.81 -21.35 -8.81
C THR A 72 0.53 -21.33 -8.07
N SER A 73 1.38 -20.36 -8.35
CA SER A 73 2.62 -20.11 -7.62
C SER A 73 3.04 -18.65 -7.70
N TYR A 74 3.86 -18.22 -6.75
CA TYR A 74 4.49 -16.90 -6.79
C TYR A 74 5.91 -16.97 -6.23
N GLU A 75 6.71 -15.96 -6.58
CA GLU A 75 8.04 -15.71 -6.05
C GLU A 75 8.20 -14.21 -5.84
N ILE A 76 8.52 -13.79 -4.60
CA ILE A 76 8.82 -12.39 -4.28
C ILE A 76 10.33 -12.23 -4.41
N ALA A 77 10.79 -11.26 -5.21
CA ALA A 77 12.21 -10.99 -5.35
C ALA A 77 12.85 -10.55 -4.02
N ASP A 78 14.13 -10.88 -3.84
CA ASP A 78 14.89 -10.50 -2.64
C ASP A 78 15.09 -8.99 -2.52
N GLU A 79 15.19 -8.30 -3.65
CA GLU A 79 15.31 -6.84 -3.70
C GLU A 79 13.94 -6.18 -3.52
N ASP A 80 13.92 -5.11 -2.74
CA ASP A 80 12.80 -4.18 -2.65
C ASP A 80 13.22 -2.76 -3.04
N SER A 81 12.23 -1.95 -3.36
CA SER A 81 12.41 -0.53 -3.67
C SER A 81 11.31 0.28 -2.98
N ARG A 82 11.23 1.59 -3.25
CA ARG A 82 10.34 2.51 -2.54
C ARG A 82 9.52 3.36 -3.49
N ALA A 83 8.28 3.62 -3.08
CA ALA A 83 7.42 4.66 -3.65
C ALA A 83 6.98 5.57 -2.49
N GLY A 84 7.74 6.63 -2.24
CA GLY A 84 7.55 7.45 -1.03
C GLY A 84 7.82 6.64 0.24
N VAL A 85 6.80 6.54 1.10
CA VAL A 85 6.85 5.76 2.36
C VAL A 85 6.49 4.29 2.18
N ASP A 86 6.00 3.91 1.00
CA ASP A 86 5.54 2.56 0.70
C ASP A 86 6.66 1.67 0.18
N LEU A 87 6.51 0.37 0.42
CA LEU A 87 7.40 -0.66 -0.06
C LEU A 87 6.97 -1.12 -1.45
N VAL A 88 7.90 -1.22 -2.40
CA VAL A 88 7.64 -1.78 -3.72
C VAL A 88 8.33 -3.13 -3.85
N LEU A 89 7.54 -4.18 -4.08
CA LEU A 89 7.98 -5.56 -4.20
C LEU A 89 7.77 -6.07 -5.63
N THR A 90 8.83 -6.59 -6.23
CA THR A 90 8.72 -7.30 -7.51
C THR A 90 8.30 -8.74 -7.26
N VAL A 91 7.27 -9.22 -7.95
CA VAL A 91 6.72 -10.56 -7.78
C VAL A 91 6.56 -11.24 -9.13
N LYS A 92 7.07 -12.47 -9.25
CA LYS A 92 6.75 -13.37 -10.35
C LYS A 92 5.49 -14.16 -9.96
N LEU A 93 4.46 -14.12 -10.80
CA LEU A 93 3.19 -14.83 -10.63
C LEU A 93 3.04 -15.88 -11.73
N SER A 94 2.61 -17.08 -11.35
CA SER A 94 2.14 -18.10 -12.29
C SER A 94 0.63 -18.23 -12.10
N LEU A 95 -0.13 -18.00 -13.17
CA LEU A 95 -1.59 -17.86 -13.12
C LEU A 95 -2.25 -18.84 -14.09
N THR A 96 -3.44 -19.32 -13.72
CA THR A 96 -4.39 -19.96 -14.62
C THR A 96 -5.57 -19.02 -14.83
N ARG A 97 -5.78 -18.56 -16.06
CA ARG A 97 -6.90 -17.69 -16.41
C ARG A 97 -8.23 -18.44 -16.36
N ALA A 98 -9.33 -17.70 -16.36
CA ALA A 98 -10.68 -18.27 -16.39
C ALA A 98 -10.95 -19.17 -17.62
N ASP A 99 -10.26 -18.92 -18.74
CA ASP A 99 -10.32 -19.76 -19.95
C ASP A 99 -9.41 -21.00 -19.93
N GLY A 100 -8.74 -21.26 -18.80
CA GLY A 100 -7.85 -22.40 -18.60
C GLY A 100 -6.42 -22.20 -19.09
N ARG A 101 -6.10 -21.11 -19.80
CA ARG A 101 -4.71 -20.84 -20.23
C ARG A 101 -3.84 -20.46 -19.05
N THR A 102 -2.61 -20.96 -19.04
CA THR A 102 -1.58 -20.56 -18.08
C THR A 102 -0.79 -19.35 -18.57
N GLN A 103 -0.34 -18.51 -17.65
CA GLN A 103 0.54 -17.38 -17.93
C GLN A 103 1.51 -17.18 -16.76
N GLU A 104 2.74 -16.76 -17.08
CA GLU A 104 3.65 -16.19 -16.08
C GLU A 104 3.76 -14.69 -16.29
N LYS A 105 3.80 -13.93 -15.20
CA LYS A 105 3.94 -12.47 -15.21
C LYS A 105 4.91 -12.02 -14.12
N LYS A 106 5.78 -11.07 -14.44
CA LYS A 106 6.58 -10.34 -13.45
C LYS A 106 5.96 -8.97 -13.25
N VAL A 107 5.58 -8.63 -12.02
CA VAL A 107 4.78 -7.45 -11.70
C VAL A 107 5.32 -6.77 -10.45
N ASN A 108 5.03 -5.48 -10.28
CA ASN A 108 5.39 -4.74 -9.07
C ASN A 108 4.15 -4.49 -8.23
N TYR A 109 4.26 -4.73 -6.92
CA TYR A 109 3.24 -4.37 -5.94
C TYR A 109 3.75 -3.25 -5.05
N THR A 110 2.90 -2.28 -4.79
CA THR A 110 3.10 -1.29 -3.72
C THR A 110 2.37 -1.76 -2.47
N VAL A 111 3.09 -1.80 -1.35
CA VAL A 111 2.60 -2.19 -0.03
C VAL A 111 2.74 -1.01 0.92
N GLY A 112 1.60 -0.54 1.43
CA GLY A 112 1.54 0.53 2.43
C GLY A 112 1.00 0.01 3.75
N ILE A 113 1.69 0.33 4.85
CA ILE A 113 1.26 0.02 6.22
C ILE A 113 1.22 1.32 7.02
N GLY A 114 0.01 1.77 7.37
CA GLY A 114 -0.22 2.97 8.18
C GLY A 114 -1.54 2.89 8.96
N SER A 115 -2.40 3.91 8.84
CA SER A 115 -3.78 3.87 9.36
C SER A 115 -4.64 2.79 8.70
N SER A 116 -4.22 2.29 7.54
CA SER A 116 -4.78 1.14 6.85
C SER A 116 -3.66 0.38 6.15
N THR A 117 -3.85 -0.94 5.96
CA THR A 117 -2.92 -1.78 5.20
C THR A 117 -3.45 -1.99 3.80
N VAL A 118 -2.63 -1.66 2.79
CA VAL A 118 -3.03 -1.71 1.38
C VAL A 118 -1.95 -2.41 0.55
N VAL A 119 -2.36 -3.26 -0.39
CA VAL A 119 -1.50 -3.91 -1.38
C VAL A 119 -2.10 -3.71 -2.76
N VAL A 120 -1.39 -3.03 -3.66
CA VAL A 120 -1.88 -2.73 -5.01
C VAL A 120 -0.82 -3.10 -6.03
N ARG A 121 -1.22 -3.77 -7.10
CA ARG A 121 -0.35 -3.96 -8.27
C ARG A 121 -0.19 -2.64 -9.03
N ASN A 122 1.05 -2.27 -9.33
CA ASN A 122 1.37 -1.15 -10.19
C ASN A 122 1.02 -1.52 -11.65
N GLU A 123 0.37 -0.61 -12.37
CA GLU A 123 0.02 -0.77 -13.79
C GLU A 123 1.22 -0.55 -14.72
#